data_AF-A0A3D2HR49-F1
#
_entry.id   AF-A0A3D2HR49-F1
#
_cell.length_a   1.000
_cell.length_b   1.000
_cell.length_c   1.000
_cell.angle_alpha   90.00
_cell.angle_beta   90.00
_cell.angle_gamma   90.00
#
_symmetry.space_group_name_H-M   'P 1'
#
loop_
_entity.id
_entity.type
_entity.pdbx_description
1 polymer ?
#
loop_
_entity_poly.entity_id
_entity_poly.type
_entity_poly.pdbx_seq_one_letter_code
_entity_poly.pdbx_strand_id
1 'polypeptide(L)' 'MNYFEWSQEYYNTAAEIAIVIEKLKNERKGKTPFEQKELNMKIAKYRMYYNECLDIANHLLARHKGVA' A
#
# COMPACT_ATOMS: atom_id res chain seq x y z
N MET A 1 20.60 -0.08 11.03
CA MET A 1 19.58 0.14 9.99
C MET A 1 19.80 1.51 9.36
N ASN A 2 19.96 1.57 8.04
CA ASN A 2 20.17 2.81 7.29
C ASN A 2 18.93 3.19 6.44
N TYR A 3 18.92 4.40 5.87
CA TYR A 3 17.81 4.90 5.03
C TYR A 3 17.41 3.95 3.88
N PHE A 4 18.37 3.21 3.31
CA PHE A 4 18.08 2.24 2.25
C PHE A 4 17.32 1.03 2.81
N GLU A 5 17.76 0.47 3.94
CA GLU A 5 17.07 -0.66 4.58
C GLU A 5 15.64 -0.29 4.97
N TRP A 6 15.42 0.89 5.56
CA TRP A 6 14.07 1.37 5.85
C TRP A 6 13.23 1.59 4.59
N SER A 7 13.82 2.12 3.51
CA SER A 7 13.14 2.25 2.22
C SER A 7 12.63 0.90 1.71
N GLN A 8 13.47 -0.15 1.79
CA GLN A 8 13.09 -1.50 1.38
C GLN A 8 11.96 -2.08 2.26
N GLU A 9 11.98 -1.84 3.57
CA GLU A 9 10.89 -2.27 4.46
C GLU A 9 9.55 -1.67 4.04
N TYR A 10 9.50 -0.36 3.76
CA TYR A 10 8.27 0.28 3.30
C TYR A 10 7.81 -0.20 1.92
N TYR A 11 8.74 -0.50 0.98
CA TYR A 11 8.37 -1.14 -0.29
C TYR A 11 7.80 -2.55 -0.09
N ASN A 12 8.36 -3.34 0.82
CA ASN A 12 7.86 -4.66 1.15
C ASN A 12 6.45 -4.58 1.74
N THR A 13 6.22 -3.66 2.69
CA THR A 13 4.89 -3.40 3.23
C THR A 13 3.90 -2.94 2.16
N ALA A 14 4.32 -2.07 1.23
CA ALA A 14 3.48 -1.67 0.10
C ALA A 14 3.10 -2.87 -0.80
N ALA A 15 4.03 -3.79 -1.04
CA ALA A 15 3.75 -5.02 -1.80
C ALA A 15 2.74 -5.92 -1.09
N GLU A 16 2.84 -6.08 0.23
CA GLU A 16 1.86 -6.83 1.03
C GLU A 16 0.47 -6.18 0.99
N ILE A 17 0.39 -4.85 1.11
CA ILE A 17 -0.87 -4.11 1.00
C ILE A 17 -1.48 -4.29 -0.39
N ALA A 18 -0.67 -4.28 -1.46
CA ALA A 18 -1.16 -4.51 -2.82
C ALA A 18 -1.81 -5.90 -2.96
N ILE A 19 -1.22 -6.94 -2.34
CA ILE A 19 -1.82 -8.29 -2.30
C ILE A 19 -3.18 -8.27 -1.58
N VAL A 20 -3.28 -7.56 -0.45
CA VAL A 20 -4.56 -7.42 0.29
C VAL A 20 -5.61 -6.72 -0.56
N ILE A 21 -5.23 -5.63 -1.26
CA ILE A 21 -6.14 -4.92 -2.17
C ILE A 21 -6.66 -5.85 -3.27
N GLU A 22 -5.80 -6.67 -3.89
CA GLU A 22 -6.24 -7.63 -4.92
C GLU A 22 -7.17 -8.72 -4.37
N LYS A 23 -6.88 -9.24 -3.16
CA LYS A 23 -7.78 -10.16 -2.47
C LYS A 23 -9.17 -9.54 -2.26
N LEU A 24 -9.23 -8.30 -1.77
CA LEU A 24 -10.49 -7.57 -1.56
C LEU A 24 -11.24 -7.30 -2.88
N LYS A 25 -10.52 -6.94 -3.94
CA LYS A 25 -11.12 -6.76 -5.28
C LYS A 25 -11.74 -8.05 -5.81
N ASN A 26 -11.10 -9.18 -5.56
CA ASN A 26 -11.63 -10.49 -5.93
C ASN A 26 -12.82 -10.89 -5.05
N GLU A 27 -12.75 -10.66 -3.74
CA GLU A 27 -13.87 -10.90 -2.82
C GLU A 27 -15.11 -10.07 -3.17
N ARG A 28 -14.92 -8.83 -3.66
CA ARG A 28 -16.00 -7.95 -4.11
C ARG A 28 -16.81 -8.54 -5.28
N LYS A 29 -16.23 -9.44 -6.08
CA LYS A 29 -16.93 -10.06 -7.22
C LYS A 29 -18.01 -10.99 -6.69
N GLY A 30 -19.25 -10.82 -7.16
CA GLY A 30 -20.39 -11.66 -6.75
C GLY A 30 -21.04 -11.27 -5.42
N LYS A 31 -20.64 -10.15 -4.81
CA LYS A 31 -21.25 -9.61 -3.58
C LYS A 31 -22.44 -8.71 -3.88
N THR A 32 -23.32 -8.53 -2.89
CA THR A 32 -24.45 -7.60 -2.99
C THR A 32 -23.97 -6.15 -3.08
N PRO A 33 -24.79 -5.20 -3.58
CA PRO A 33 -24.39 -3.79 -3.66
C PRO A 33 -23.96 -3.19 -2.31
N PHE A 34 -24.58 -3.61 -1.21
CA PHE A 34 -24.23 -3.17 0.13
C PHE A 34 -22.83 -3.67 0.55
N GLU A 35 -22.57 -4.98 0.42
CA GLU A 35 -21.25 -5.56 0.71
C GLU A 35 -20.16 -4.98 -0.21
N GLN A 36 -20.47 -4.74 -1.49
CA GLN A 36 -19.54 -4.09 -2.41
C GLN A 36 -19.17 -2.68 -1.95
N LYS A 37 -20.12 -1.92 -1.39
CA LYS A 37 -19.85 -0.59 -0.82
C LYS A 37 -18.87 -0.68 0.35
N GLU A 38 -19.06 -1.64 1.27
CA GLU A 38 -18.14 -1.86 2.39
C GLU A 38 -16.75 -2.29 1.92
N LEU A 39 -16.66 -3.22 0.97
CA LEU A 39 -15.38 -3.66 0.39
C LEU A 39 -14.68 -2.52 -0.35
N ASN A 40 -15.42 -1.68 -1.07
CA ASN A 40 -14.85 -0.50 -1.73
C ASN A 40 -14.27 0.50 -0.72
N MET A 41 -14.93 0.73 0.42
CA MET A 41 -14.39 1.57 1.49
C MET A 41 -13.10 0.98 2.08
N LYS A 42 -13.06 -0.33 2.33
CA LYS A 42 -11.84 -1.02 2.79
C LYS A 42 -10.71 -0.90 1.77
N ILE A 43 -10.99 -1.14 0.49
CA ILE A 43 -10.01 -0.99 -0.61
C ILE A 43 -9.48 0.45 -0.67
N ALA A 44 -10.34 1.46 -0.54
CA ALA A 44 -9.93 2.86 -0.53
C ALA A 44 -8.97 3.17 0.63
N LYS A 45 -9.26 2.65 1.83
CA LYS A 45 -8.40 2.79 3.00
C LYS A 45 -7.03 2.13 2.80
N TYR A 46 -6.99 0.90 2.29
CA TYR A 46 -5.72 0.23 1.99
C TYR A 46 -4.92 0.92 0.88
N ARG A 47 -5.58 1.54 -0.10
CA ARG A 47 -4.90 2.36 -1.12
C ARG A 47 -4.20 3.58 -0.51
N MET A 48 -4.79 4.21 0.50
CA MET A 48 -4.13 5.30 1.22
C MET A 48 -2.85 4.82 1.90
N TYR A 49 -2.90 3.70 2.62
CA TYR A 49 -1.72 3.11 3.27
C TYR A 49 -0.66 2.67 2.27
N TYR A 50 -1.06 2.10 1.14
CA TYR A 50 -0.15 1.74 0.06
C TYR A 50 0.63 2.96 -0.44
N ASN A 51 -0.07 4.06 -0.74
CA ASN A 51 0.56 5.28 -1.23
C ASN A 51 1.48 5.90 -0.17
N GLU A 52 1.05 5.94 1.10
CA GLU A 52 1.88 6.44 2.20
C GLU A 52 3.18 5.62 2.35
N CYS A 53 3.11 4.29 2.23
CA CYS A 53 4.30 3.45 2.24
C CYS A 53 5.23 3.77 1.06
N LEU A 54 4.70 3.96 -0.15
CA LEU A 54 5.51 4.35 -1.31
C LEU A 54 6.16 5.72 -1.13
N ASP A 55 5.42 6.71 -0.63
CA ASP A 55 5.93 8.06 -0.42
C ASP A 55 7.10 8.05 0.59
N ILE A 56 6.95 7.33 1.70
CA ILE A 56 8.00 7.17 2.71
C ILE A 56 9.19 6.41 2.10
N ALA A 57 8.97 5.28 1.42
CA ALA A 57 10.02 4.50 0.79
C ALA A 57 10.85 5.34 -0.20
N ASN A 58 10.17 6.12 -1.03
CA ASN A 58 10.79 7.02 -2.00
C ASN A 58 11.58 8.13 -1.31
N HIS A 59 11.03 8.75 -0.26
CA HIS A 59 11.73 9.78 0.50
C HIS A 59 13.02 9.25 1.13
N LEU A 60 12.95 8.09 1.76
CA LEU A 60 14.11 7.44 2.38
C LEU A 60 15.18 7.07 1.34
N LEU A 61 14.77 6.56 0.18
CA LEU A 61 15.69 6.25 -0.92
C LEU A 61 16.37 7.53 -1.45
N ALA A 62 15.62 8.62 -1.58
CA ALA A 62 16.14 9.90 -2.00
C ALA A 62 17.18 10.44 -1.00
N ARG A 63 16.90 10.32 0.31
CA ARG A 63 17.86 10.66 1.38
C ARG A 63 19.13 9.80 1.31
N HIS A 64 18.99 8.48 1.11
CA HIS A 64 20.13 7.59 0.94
C HIS A 64 21.01 7.98 -0.25
N LYS A 65 20.40 8.41 -1.36
CA LYS A 65 21.10 8.86 -2.58
C LYS A 65 21.66 10.28 -2.48
N GLY A 66 21.38 11.02 -1.39
CA GLY A 66 21.80 12.41 -1.23
C GLY A 66 21.05 13.40 -2.12
N VAL A 67 19.83 13.07 -2.55
CA VAL A 67 19.02 13.88 -3.48
C VAL A 67 17.78 14.52 -2.81
N ALA A 68 17.70 14.48 -1.48
CA ALA A 68 16.59 15.02 -0.67
C ALA A 68 17.06 15.87 0.49
#